data_AF-A0A1X6YVD8-F1
#
_entry.id   AF-A0A1X6YVD8-F1
#
_cell.length_a   1.000
_cell.length_b   1.000
_cell.length_c   1.000
_cell.angle_alpha   90.00
_cell.angle_beta   90.00
_cell.angle_gamma   90.00
#
_symmetry.space_group_name_H-M   'P 1'
#
loop_
_entity.id
_entity.type
_entity.pdbx_description
1 polymer ?
#
loop_
_entity_poly.entity_id
_entity_poly.type
_entity_poly.pdbx_seq_one_letter_code
_entity_poly.pdbx_strand_id
1 'polypeptide(L)'
;MAKPSFIGLAPNATSYSETNATLSVSSGPGANSQVDVPCFAKGTLILTPRGEVKIEDLKSGDLVTMADDTERPIEWVGSKTVQTDPESCERLNPIQISIGALAPNVPSVPLRVSPNHRVLASRPENKIHFGEPSVLVPAKHLTSMDGVTQDDTPQQVTYYHLLFKRHETVISNGAETESFHPSDAAFNSLAEQSREEILALFPELRDRSKNAYGDTAARAVQDHEVDLLNFS
;
A
#
# COMPACT_ATOMS: atom_id res chain seq x y z
N MET A 1 -34.93 50.57 16.18
CA MET A 1 -33.94 51.41 15.46
C MET A 1 -33.60 50.76 14.14
N ALA A 2 -33.54 51.56 13.08
CA ALA A 2 -33.56 51.18 11.67
C ALA A 2 -32.14 50.99 11.06
N LYS A 3 -32.13 50.35 9.88
CA LYS A 3 -30.98 50.09 8.97
C LYS A 3 -30.17 51.35 8.60
N PRO A 4 -29.01 51.16 7.94
CA PRO A 4 -29.04 51.47 6.52
C PRO A 4 -28.55 50.33 5.62
N SER A 5 -29.19 50.32 4.45
CA SER A 5 -28.95 49.48 3.28
C SER A 5 -27.77 50.02 2.48
N PHE A 6 -27.00 49.15 1.83
CA PHE A 6 -26.26 49.51 0.61
C PHE A 6 -26.54 48.51 -0.50
N ILE A 7 -26.96 49.06 -1.63
CA ILE A 7 -27.16 48.42 -2.94
C ILE A 7 -25.81 48.48 -3.67
N GLY A 8 -25.42 47.40 -4.34
CA GLY A 8 -24.24 47.37 -5.19
C GLY A 8 -24.13 46.11 -6.04
N LEU A 9 -24.83 46.12 -7.17
CA LEU A 9 -24.51 45.53 -8.48
C LEU A 9 -23.78 44.17 -8.55
N ALA A 10 -24.48 43.18 -9.10
CA ALA A 10 -23.91 41.96 -9.65
C ALA A 10 -23.11 42.21 -10.94
N PRO A 11 -22.07 41.40 -11.19
CA PRO A 11 -21.81 40.90 -12.53
C PRO A 11 -21.87 39.37 -12.57
N ASN A 12 -22.43 38.86 -13.66
CA ASN A 12 -22.48 37.44 -14.05
C ASN A 12 -21.15 36.72 -13.80
N ALA A 13 -21.20 35.63 -13.03
CA ALA A 13 -20.18 34.59 -13.08
C ALA A 13 -20.87 33.30 -13.54
N THR A 14 -20.50 32.93 -14.75
CA THR A 14 -20.85 31.72 -15.49
C THR A 14 -20.79 30.48 -14.61
N SER A 15 -21.84 29.66 -14.66
CA SER A 15 -21.87 28.31 -14.11
C SER A 15 -20.79 27.45 -14.76
N TYR A 16 -19.80 27.01 -13.99
CA TYR A 16 -18.95 25.89 -14.36
C TYR A 16 -19.42 24.66 -13.59
N SER A 17 -20.23 23.84 -14.25
CA SER A 17 -20.42 22.46 -13.83
C SER A 17 -19.15 21.69 -14.22
N GLU A 18 -18.24 21.48 -13.29
CA GLU A 18 -17.19 20.48 -13.47
C GLU A 18 -17.81 19.09 -13.31
N THR A 19 -18.24 18.53 -14.44
CA THR A 19 -18.50 17.10 -14.55
C THR A 19 -17.18 16.35 -14.40
N ASN A 20 -16.95 15.75 -13.24
CA ASN A 20 -15.90 14.74 -13.07
C ASN A 20 -16.29 13.50 -13.89
N ALA A 21 -15.89 13.49 -15.17
CA ALA A 21 -15.94 12.30 -16.00
C ALA A 21 -14.88 11.32 -15.50
N THR A 22 -15.32 10.24 -14.86
CA THR A 22 -14.47 9.08 -14.59
C THR A 22 -14.25 8.37 -15.92
N LEU A 23 -13.08 8.56 -16.53
CA LEU A 23 -12.69 7.83 -17.74
C LEU A 23 -12.23 6.43 -17.34
N SER A 24 -13.13 5.45 -17.41
CA SER A 24 -12.78 4.04 -17.36
C SER A 24 -12.15 3.63 -18.69
N VAL A 25 -10.83 3.58 -18.76
CA VAL A 25 -10.11 3.00 -19.89
C VAL A 25 -10.13 1.48 -19.77
N SER A 26 -10.82 0.81 -20.70
CA SER A 26 -10.74 -0.65 -20.87
C SER A 26 -9.41 -1.00 -21.54
N SER A 27 -8.51 -1.65 -20.81
CA SER A 27 -7.25 -2.19 -21.35
C SER A 27 -7.54 -3.38 -22.28
N GLY A 28 -7.04 -3.34 -23.52
CA GLY A 28 -6.98 -4.51 -24.40
C GLY A 28 -5.94 -5.54 -23.93
N PRO A 29 -5.92 -6.76 -24.50
CA PRO A 29 -5.05 -7.83 -24.03
C PRO A 29 -3.64 -7.60 -24.58
N GLY A 30 -2.72 -7.14 -23.74
CA GLY A 30 -1.33 -6.96 -24.15
C GLY A 30 -0.51 -6.05 -23.23
N ALA A 31 -0.21 -6.54 -22.03
CA ALA A 31 0.96 -6.23 -21.18
C ALA A 31 0.59 -6.52 -19.72
N ASN A 32 0.44 -7.80 -19.38
CA ASN A 32 0.32 -8.20 -17.98
C ASN A 32 1.70 -8.03 -17.32
N SER A 33 1.92 -6.82 -16.82
CA SER A 33 2.98 -6.52 -15.88
C SER A 33 2.68 -7.34 -14.63
N GLN A 34 3.54 -8.33 -14.33
CA GLN A 34 3.55 -9.05 -13.06
C GLN A 34 3.35 -8.02 -11.95
N VAL A 35 2.23 -8.06 -11.23
CA VAL A 35 2.05 -7.22 -10.04
C VAL A 35 2.83 -7.88 -8.91
N ASP A 36 4.15 -7.80 -9.02
CA ASP A 36 5.12 -8.19 -8.00
C ASP A 36 5.23 -7.11 -6.90
N VAL A 37 4.43 -6.04 -7.04
CA VAL A 37 4.46 -4.88 -6.17
C VAL A 37 3.66 -5.12 -4.88
N PRO A 38 4.19 -4.75 -3.71
CA PRO A 38 3.43 -4.64 -2.47
C PRO A 38 2.22 -3.70 -2.61
N CYS A 39 1.02 -4.23 -2.37
CA CYS A 39 -0.24 -3.49 -2.48
C CYS A 39 -1.17 -3.76 -1.30
N PHE A 40 -1.92 -2.74 -0.91
CA PHE A 40 -3.09 -2.87 -0.04
C PHE A 40 -4.35 -3.07 -0.86
N ALA A 41 -5.27 -3.94 -0.45
CA ALA A 41 -6.58 -4.02 -1.11
C ALA A 41 -7.47 -2.83 -0.70
N LYS A 42 -8.38 -2.42 -1.58
CA LYS A 42 -9.43 -1.43 -1.30
C LYS A 42 -10.15 -1.73 0.00
N GLY A 43 -10.45 -0.68 0.78
CA GLY A 43 -11.11 -0.78 2.08
C GLY A 43 -10.17 -1.02 3.25
N THR A 44 -8.87 -1.22 3.00
CA THR A 44 -7.85 -1.25 4.06
C THR A 44 -7.87 0.08 4.82
N LEU A 45 -7.97 0.01 6.13
CA LEU A 45 -7.90 1.13 7.06
C LEU A 45 -6.44 1.41 7.38
N ILE A 46 -6.03 2.67 7.23
CA ILE A 46 -4.69 3.14 7.52
C ILE A 46 -4.78 4.10 8.70
N LEU A 47 -3.93 3.93 9.70
CA LEU A 47 -3.89 4.81 10.86
C LEU A 47 -3.38 6.20 10.46
N THR A 48 -4.16 7.22 10.79
CA THR A 48 -3.80 8.63 10.62
C THR A 48 -3.96 9.38 11.94
N PRO A 49 -3.44 10.61 12.05
CA PRO A 49 -3.65 11.44 13.25
C PRO A 49 -5.13 11.75 13.54
N ARG A 50 -6.02 11.55 12.56
CA ARG A 50 -7.47 11.74 12.68
C ARG A 50 -8.24 10.44 12.94
N GLY A 51 -7.53 9.33 13.18
CA GLY A 51 -8.07 7.99 13.28
C GLY A 51 -7.84 7.15 12.02
N GLU A 52 -8.49 6.01 11.94
CA GLU A 52 -8.39 5.09 10.81
C GLU A 52 -9.15 5.62 9.59
N VAL A 53 -8.45 5.73 8.45
CA VAL A 53 -9.00 6.22 7.18
C VAL A 53 -8.84 5.12 6.12
N LYS A 54 -9.86 4.93 5.28
CA LYS A 54 -9.76 3.98 4.16
C LYS A 54 -8.71 4.43 3.18
N ILE A 55 -7.93 3.48 2.67
CA ILE A 55 -6.84 3.76 1.75
C ILE A 55 -7.29 4.44 0.46
N GLU A 56 -8.49 4.14 -0.04
CA GLU A 56 -9.04 4.80 -1.22
C GLU A 56 -9.39 6.28 -1.03
N ASP A 57 -9.48 6.74 0.22
CA ASP A 57 -9.79 8.13 0.58
C ASP A 57 -8.52 8.96 0.87
N LEU A 58 -7.35 8.32 0.91
CA LEU A 58 -6.06 8.99 1.12
C LEU A 58 -5.51 9.59 -0.17
N LYS A 59 -4.81 10.72 -0.04
CA LYS A 59 -4.13 11.40 -1.15
C LYS A 59 -2.74 11.92 -0.74
N SER A 60 -1.95 12.28 -1.74
CA SER A 60 -0.67 12.97 -1.53
C SER A 60 -0.86 14.20 -0.63
N GLY A 61 0.04 14.37 0.33
CA GLY A 61 0.01 15.40 1.37
C GLY A 61 -0.75 15.02 2.65
N ASP A 62 -1.58 13.98 2.66
CA ASP A 62 -2.22 13.52 3.90
C ASP A 62 -1.19 12.91 4.86
N LEU A 63 -1.37 13.12 6.17
CA LEU A 63 -0.51 12.56 7.21
C LEU A 63 -0.97 11.16 7.61
N VAL A 64 0.00 10.24 7.70
CA VAL A 64 -0.19 8.87 8.19
C VAL A 64 0.66 8.68 9.46
N THR A 65 0.14 7.93 10.42
CA THR A 65 0.86 7.54 11.64
C THR A 65 1.68 6.29 11.34
N MET A 66 2.99 6.38 11.53
CA MET A 66 3.94 5.29 11.33
C MET A 66 3.99 4.39 12.58
N ALA A 67 4.59 3.21 12.45
CA ALA A 67 4.78 2.29 13.58
C ALA A 67 5.68 2.85 14.71
N ASP A 68 6.51 3.85 14.43
CA ASP A 68 7.33 4.55 15.42
C ASP A 68 6.60 5.74 16.10
N ASP A 69 5.27 5.78 15.98
CA ASP A 69 4.37 6.85 16.45
C ASP A 69 4.64 8.24 15.84
N THR A 70 5.48 8.33 14.82
CA THR A 70 5.70 9.59 14.11
C THR A 70 4.75 9.74 12.92
N GLU A 71 4.54 10.99 12.49
CA GLU A 71 3.66 11.30 11.36
C GLU A 71 4.49 11.58 10.10
N ARG A 72 4.03 11.09 8.96
CA ARG A 72 4.67 11.33 7.65
C ARG A 72 3.62 11.71 6.60
N PRO A 73 3.89 12.74 5.77
CA PRO A 73 3.04 13.03 4.63
C PRO A 73 3.24 11.98 3.55
N ILE A 74 2.14 11.55 2.93
CA ILE A 74 2.20 10.71 1.74
C ILE A 74 2.74 11.55 0.57
N GLU A 75 3.75 11.05 -0.13
CA GLU A 75 4.30 11.72 -1.32
C GLU A 75 3.49 11.34 -2.56
N TRP A 76 3.07 10.08 -2.66
CA TRP A 76 2.28 9.59 -3.79
C TRP A 76 1.34 8.44 -3.39
N VAL A 77 0.17 8.41 -4.03
CA VAL A 77 -0.81 7.32 -3.94
C VAL A 77 -1.07 6.79 -5.33
N GLY A 78 -0.80 5.50 -5.53
CA GLY A 78 -1.14 4.78 -6.77
C GLY A 78 -2.27 3.80 -6.56
N SER A 79 -3.01 3.50 -7.62
CA SER A 79 -3.94 2.37 -7.59
C SER A 79 -4.02 1.64 -8.94
N LYS A 80 -4.32 0.35 -8.89
CA LYS A 80 -4.53 -0.51 -10.06
C LYS A 80 -5.63 -1.50 -9.76
N THR A 81 -6.58 -1.65 -10.69
CA THR A 81 -7.60 -2.69 -10.61
C THR A 81 -7.17 -3.87 -11.46
N VAL A 82 -7.23 -5.07 -10.89
CA VAL A 82 -6.86 -6.33 -11.53
C VAL A 82 -8.00 -7.35 -11.41
N GLN A 83 -8.04 -8.30 -12.34
CA GLN A 83 -8.84 -9.51 -12.20
C GLN A 83 -7.94 -10.57 -11.58
N THR A 84 -8.38 -11.20 -10.50
CA THR A 84 -7.67 -12.33 -9.90
C THR A 84 -8.12 -13.61 -10.58
N ASP A 85 -7.15 -14.48 -10.80
CA ASP A 85 -7.37 -15.81 -11.34
C ASP A 85 -6.46 -16.77 -10.56
N PRO A 86 -7.04 -17.65 -9.71
CA PRO A 86 -6.28 -18.62 -8.92
C PRO A 86 -5.44 -19.59 -9.78
N GLU A 87 -5.85 -19.81 -11.03
CA GLU A 87 -5.14 -20.67 -11.98
C GLU A 87 -4.03 -19.92 -12.72
N SER A 88 -3.99 -18.58 -12.63
CA SER A 88 -2.96 -17.79 -13.28
C SER A 88 -1.58 -17.97 -12.63
N CYS A 89 -0.54 -17.99 -13.46
CA CYS A 89 0.85 -18.00 -12.99
C CYS A 89 1.22 -16.74 -12.18
N GLU A 90 0.51 -15.63 -12.39
CA GLU A 90 0.76 -14.35 -11.73
C GLU A 90 0.29 -14.35 -10.26
N ARG A 91 -0.66 -15.21 -9.90
CA ARG A 91 -1.20 -15.41 -8.53
C ARG A 91 -1.49 -14.11 -7.78
N LEU A 92 -2.17 -13.16 -8.43
CA LEU A 92 -2.51 -11.85 -7.86
C LEU A 92 -3.59 -11.86 -6.77
N ASN A 93 -4.10 -13.06 -6.45
CA ASN A 93 -5.08 -13.32 -5.41
C ASN A 93 -4.60 -12.78 -4.06
N PRO A 94 -5.41 -11.95 -3.38
CA PRO A 94 -5.04 -11.38 -2.09
C PRO A 94 -4.71 -12.45 -1.07
N ILE A 95 -3.75 -12.17 -0.19
CA ILE A 95 -3.64 -12.87 1.08
C ILE A 95 -4.56 -12.17 2.07
N GLN A 96 -5.46 -12.94 2.67
CA GLN A 96 -6.32 -12.50 3.76
C GLN A 96 -5.70 -12.93 5.09
N ILE A 97 -5.51 -11.95 5.97
CA ILE A 97 -5.05 -12.12 7.34
C ILE A 97 -6.24 -11.86 8.25
N SER A 98 -6.72 -12.89 8.94
CA SER A 98 -7.90 -12.83 9.80
C SER A 98 -7.61 -12.05 11.08
N ILE A 99 -8.67 -11.59 11.74
CA ILE A 99 -8.57 -10.88 13.02
C ILE A 99 -7.76 -11.71 14.01
N GLY A 100 -6.75 -11.08 14.61
CA GLY A 100 -5.94 -11.73 15.65
C GLY A 100 -4.92 -12.77 15.15
N ALA A 101 -4.77 -12.97 13.83
CA ALA A 101 -3.86 -13.97 13.28
C ALA A 101 -2.38 -13.67 13.52
N LEU A 102 -2.00 -12.39 13.65
CA LEU A 102 -0.60 -11.97 13.84
C LEU A 102 -0.24 -11.83 15.33
N ALA A 103 -1.18 -11.33 16.13
CA ALA A 103 -1.11 -11.20 17.58
C ALA A 103 -2.53 -10.97 18.13
N PRO A 104 -2.78 -11.01 19.45
CA PRO A 104 -4.11 -10.73 19.99
C PRO A 104 -4.68 -9.39 19.48
N ASN A 105 -5.84 -9.45 18.80
CA ASN A 105 -6.49 -8.32 18.12
C ASN A 105 -5.67 -7.66 16.98
N VAL A 106 -4.70 -8.37 16.39
CA VAL A 106 -3.89 -7.90 15.25
C VAL A 106 -3.96 -8.89 14.09
N PRO A 107 -4.44 -8.47 12.91
CA PRO A 107 -5.13 -7.20 12.66
C PRO A 107 -6.45 -7.12 13.46
N SER A 108 -6.97 -5.89 13.66
CA SER A 108 -8.22 -5.61 14.39
C SER A 108 -9.48 -5.88 13.57
N VAL A 109 -9.34 -5.84 12.25
CA VAL A 109 -10.31 -6.26 11.23
C VAL A 109 -9.57 -7.02 10.12
N PRO A 110 -10.21 -7.90 9.33
CA PRO A 110 -9.49 -8.70 8.34
C PRO A 110 -8.69 -7.82 7.37
N LEU A 111 -7.40 -8.09 7.21
CA LEU A 111 -6.49 -7.36 6.32
C LEU A 111 -6.31 -8.14 5.02
N ARG A 112 -6.41 -7.47 3.87
CA ARG A 112 -6.21 -8.06 2.54
C ARG A 112 -5.12 -7.30 1.81
N VAL A 113 -4.07 -8.02 1.40
CA VAL A 113 -2.89 -7.45 0.75
C VAL A 113 -2.43 -8.33 -0.41
N SER A 114 -1.63 -7.78 -1.33
CA SER A 114 -1.02 -8.60 -2.39
C SER A 114 -0.04 -9.63 -1.80
N PRO A 115 0.23 -10.75 -2.49
CA PRO A 115 1.09 -11.83 -1.97
C PRO A 115 2.48 -11.40 -1.49
N ASN A 116 3.10 -10.44 -2.18
CA ASN A 116 4.45 -9.96 -1.85
C ASN A 116 4.46 -8.79 -0.87
N HIS A 117 3.29 -8.27 -0.49
CA HIS A 117 3.20 -7.21 0.50
C HIS A 117 3.75 -7.70 1.83
N ARG A 118 4.72 -6.98 2.40
CA ARG A 118 5.35 -7.42 3.64
C ARG A 118 4.64 -6.89 4.89
N VAL A 119 4.46 -7.81 5.83
CA VAL A 119 3.96 -7.57 7.18
C VAL A 119 5.15 -7.60 8.13
N LEU A 120 5.21 -6.69 9.09
CA LEU A 120 6.23 -6.72 10.12
C LEU A 120 5.89 -7.81 11.14
N ALA A 121 6.71 -8.86 11.17
CA ALA A 121 6.60 -9.94 12.13
C ALA A 121 7.59 -9.71 13.28
N SER A 122 7.06 -9.56 14.49
CA SER A 122 7.84 -9.35 15.72
C SER A 122 7.84 -10.62 16.57
N ARG A 123 8.98 -11.31 16.63
CA ARG A 123 9.14 -12.58 17.37
C ARG A 123 10.51 -12.64 18.05
N PRO A 124 10.60 -13.16 19.29
CA PRO A 124 11.89 -13.32 19.98
C PRO A 124 12.92 -14.14 19.17
N GLU A 125 12.46 -15.16 18.45
CA GLU A 125 13.27 -16.07 17.63
C GLU A 125 13.93 -15.34 16.45
N ASN A 126 13.30 -14.28 15.93
CA ASN A 126 13.85 -13.50 14.83
C ASN A 126 15.22 -12.92 15.17
N LYS A 127 15.46 -12.57 16.44
CA LYS A 127 16.76 -12.04 16.86
C LYS A 127 17.90 -13.06 16.68
N ILE A 128 17.59 -14.35 16.81
CA ILE A 128 18.58 -15.43 16.63
C ILE A 128 18.89 -15.62 15.14
N HIS A 129 17.86 -15.61 14.30
CA HIS A 129 18.00 -15.92 12.87
C HIS A 129 18.40 -14.72 12.02
N PHE A 130 17.94 -13.52 12.39
CA PHE A 130 18.03 -12.31 11.58
C PHE A 130 18.77 -11.16 12.28
N GLY A 131 19.14 -11.31 13.55
CA GLY A 131 19.79 -10.26 14.35
C GLY A 131 18.85 -9.15 14.81
N GLU A 132 17.61 -9.13 14.31
CA GLU A 132 16.59 -8.13 14.60
C GLU A 132 15.34 -8.79 15.21
N PRO A 133 14.66 -8.16 16.19
CA PRO A 133 13.45 -8.70 16.79
C PRO A 133 12.23 -8.66 15.84
N SER A 134 12.28 -7.79 14.83
CA SER A 134 11.19 -7.53 13.90
C SER A 134 11.72 -7.55 12.47
N VAL A 135 11.05 -8.28 11.59
CA VAL A 135 11.43 -8.42 10.17
C VAL A 135 10.21 -8.31 9.28
N LEU A 136 10.39 -7.77 8.07
CA LEU A 136 9.36 -7.69 7.05
C LEU A 136 9.26 -9.02 6.32
N VAL A 137 8.09 -9.67 6.39
CA VAL A 137 7.81 -10.98 5.79
C VAL A 137 6.73 -10.84 4.71
N PRO A 138 6.97 -11.29 3.47
CA PRO A 138 5.92 -11.33 2.44
C PRO A 138 4.70 -12.12 2.90
N ALA A 139 3.49 -11.57 2.71
CA ALA A 139 2.25 -12.16 3.20
C ALA A 139 2.01 -13.60 2.69
N LYS A 140 2.45 -13.94 1.47
CA LYS A 140 2.36 -15.30 0.92
C LYS A 140 3.08 -16.35 1.76
N HIS A 141 4.15 -15.95 2.45
CA HIS A 141 4.95 -16.82 3.31
C HIS A 141 4.36 -16.99 4.71
N LEU A 142 3.31 -16.24 5.04
CA LEU A 142 2.58 -16.36 6.31
C LEU A 142 1.42 -17.35 6.22
N THR A 143 1.16 -17.95 5.07
CA THR A 143 0.00 -18.85 4.83
C THR A 143 0.04 -20.16 5.62
N SER A 144 1.17 -20.49 6.26
CA SER A 144 1.26 -21.58 7.24
C SER A 144 0.73 -21.21 8.62
N MET A 145 0.51 -19.92 8.91
CA MET A 145 -0.06 -19.46 10.17
C MET A 145 -1.58 -19.64 10.18
N ASP A 146 -2.12 -20.05 11.33
CA ASP A 146 -3.56 -20.09 11.56
C ASP A 146 -4.20 -18.71 11.31
N GLY A 147 -5.26 -18.69 10.48
CA GLY A 147 -5.99 -17.48 10.14
C GLY A 147 -5.40 -16.66 8.99
N VAL A 148 -4.33 -17.11 8.35
CA VAL A 148 -3.78 -16.49 7.12
C VAL A 148 -4.02 -17.40 5.92
N THR A 149 -4.73 -16.90 4.91
CA THR A 149 -5.16 -17.71 3.75
C THR A 149 -5.06 -16.93 2.46
N GLN A 150 -4.73 -17.60 1.35
CA GLN A 150 -4.88 -17.02 0.02
C GLN A 150 -6.36 -17.03 -0.38
N ASP A 151 -6.87 -15.88 -0.85
CA ASP A 151 -8.25 -15.77 -1.35
C ASP A 151 -8.31 -16.21 -2.82
N ASP A 152 -8.54 -17.51 -3.01
CA ASP A 152 -8.66 -18.16 -4.32
C ASP A 152 -10.03 -17.94 -4.98
N THR A 153 -10.78 -16.91 -4.58
CA THR A 153 -12.00 -16.53 -5.28
C THR A 153 -11.66 -15.64 -6.47
N PRO A 154 -12.02 -16.03 -7.73
CA PRO A 154 -11.90 -15.13 -8.87
C PRO A 154 -12.73 -13.88 -8.63
N GLN A 155 -12.08 -12.72 -8.65
CA GLN A 155 -12.73 -11.45 -8.33
C GLN A 155 -11.96 -10.28 -8.95
N GLN A 156 -12.63 -9.13 -9.01
CA GLN A 156 -11.95 -7.88 -9.28
C GLN A 156 -11.42 -7.28 -7.98
N VAL A 157 -10.13 -6.96 -7.91
CA VAL A 157 -9.51 -6.31 -6.76
C VAL A 157 -8.89 -4.99 -7.20
N THR A 158 -9.18 -3.92 -6.47
CA THR A 158 -8.44 -2.65 -6.58
C THR A 158 -7.37 -2.62 -5.51
N TYR A 159 -6.13 -2.48 -5.95
CA TYR A 159 -4.93 -2.40 -5.13
C TYR A 159 -4.41 -0.97 -5.06
N TYR A 160 -3.87 -0.58 -3.90
CA TYR A 160 -3.34 0.74 -3.60
C TYR A 160 -1.90 0.67 -3.11
N HIS A 161 -1.13 1.71 -3.44
CA HIS A 161 0.26 1.91 -3.01
C HIS A 161 0.39 3.25 -2.29
N LEU A 162 1.12 3.28 -1.18
CA LEU A 162 1.49 4.49 -0.48
C LEU A 162 3.01 4.67 -0.57
N LEU A 163 3.46 5.77 -1.16
CA LEU A 163 4.87 6.13 -1.24
C LEU A 163 5.14 7.33 -0.35
N PHE A 164 6.22 7.26 0.41
CA PHE A 164 6.68 8.31 1.31
C PHE A 164 8.07 8.79 0.88
N LYS A 165 8.67 9.71 1.62
CA LYS A 165 10.03 10.20 1.34
C LYS A 165 11.11 9.13 1.50
N ARG A 166 10.85 8.14 2.34
CA ARG A 166 11.67 6.94 2.57
C ARG A 166 10.72 5.77 2.75
N HIS A 167 11.24 4.55 2.72
CA HIS A 167 10.42 3.40 3.09
C HIS A 167 10.00 3.50 4.56
N GLU A 168 8.72 3.32 4.84
CA GLU A 168 8.16 3.36 6.19
C GLU A 168 7.36 2.07 6.47
N THR A 169 7.13 1.82 7.76
CA THR A 169 6.15 0.84 8.25
C THR A 169 4.92 1.60 8.72
N VAL A 170 3.77 1.32 8.11
CA VAL A 170 2.47 1.92 8.42
C VAL A 170 1.62 0.95 9.24
N ILE A 171 0.62 1.48 9.96
CA ILE A 171 -0.36 0.67 10.67
C ILE A 171 -1.60 0.52 9.78
N SER A 172 -1.83 -0.70 9.28
CA SER A 172 -2.95 -1.07 8.40
C SER A 172 -3.86 -2.11 9.06
N ASN A 173 -5.14 -1.79 9.24
CA ASN A 173 -6.10 -2.58 10.02
C ASN A 173 -5.53 -3.00 11.40
N GLY A 174 -4.73 -2.14 12.03
CA GLY A 174 -4.03 -2.43 13.29
C GLY A 174 -2.76 -3.28 13.19
N ALA A 175 -2.39 -3.80 12.01
CA ALA A 175 -1.14 -4.53 11.78
C ALA A 175 -0.05 -3.62 11.20
N GLU A 176 1.20 -3.92 11.50
CA GLU A 176 2.35 -3.21 10.94
C GLU A 176 2.73 -3.78 9.56
N THR A 177 2.76 -2.94 8.54
CA THR A 177 2.98 -3.33 7.14
C THR A 177 3.84 -2.33 6.39
N GLU A 178 4.51 -2.77 5.33
CA GLU A 178 5.37 -1.90 4.55
C GLU A 178 4.61 -0.87 3.69
N SER A 179 5.21 0.30 3.51
CA SER A 179 4.90 1.21 2.41
C SER A 179 5.46 0.70 1.07
N PHE A 180 5.11 1.32 -0.05
CA PHE A 180 5.69 0.97 -1.35
C PHE A 180 7.18 1.35 -1.40
N HIS A 181 8.03 0.38 -1.75
CA HIS A 181 9.44 0.59 -2.08
C HIS A 181 9.64 0.55 -3.61
N PRO A 182 10.12 1.63 -4.25
CA PRO A 182 10.37 1.68 -5.70
C PRO A 182 11.67 0.96 -6.12
N SER A 183 11.84 -0.30 -5.70
CA SER A 183 12.93 -1.17 -6.20
C SER A 183 12.84 -1.35 -7.73
N ASP A 184 13.89 -1.83 -8.39
CA ASP A 184 13.90 -2.05 -9.85
C ASP A 184 12.72 -2.89 -10.34
N ALA A 185 12.46 -4.04 -9.71
CA ALA A 185 11.35 -4.91 -10.06
C ALA A 185 9.99 -4.22 -9.83
N ALA A 186 9.83 -3.59 -8.66
CA ALA A 186 8.57 -2.96 -8.27
C ALA A 186 8.27 -1.72 -9.13
N PHE A 187 9.30 -0.96 -9.49
CA PHE A 187 9.18 0.21 -10.34
C PHE A 187 8.84 -0.16 -11.78
N ASN A 188 9.50 -1.18 -12.34
CA ASN A 188 9.27 -1.62 -13.72
C ASN A 188 7.89 -2.27 -13.95
N SER A 189 7.25 -2.78 -12.91
CA SER A 189 5.91 -3.37 -12.96
C SER A 189 4.77 -2.35 -12.89
N LEU A 190 5.06 -1.10 -12.52
CA LEU A 190 4.08 -0.02 -12.58
C LEU A 190 3.73 0.36 -14.02
N ALA A 191 2.55 0.96 -14.23
CA ALA A 191 2.20 1.58 -15.49
C ALA A 191 3.14 2.76 -15.81
N GLU A 192 3.35 3.04 -17.09
CA GLU A 192 4.26 4.12 -17.54
C GLU A 192 3.91 5.47 -16.90
N GLN A 193 2.63 5.83 -16.86
CA GLN A 193 2.18 7.07 -16.23
C GLN A 193 2.57 7.13 -14.74
N SER A 194 2.35 6.05 -13.97
CA SER A 194 2.74 6.01 -12.55
C SER A 194 4.26 6.10 -12.36
N ARG A 195 5.03 5.48 -13.26
CA ARG A 195 6.50 5.60 -13.25
C ARG A 195 6.94 7.05 -13.47
N GLU A 196 6.36 7.75 -14.45
CA GLU A 196 6.70 9.14 -14.74
C GLU A 196 6.32 10.08 -13.59
N GLU A 197 5.16 9.87 -12.95
CA GLU A 197 4.77 10.62 -11.74
C GLU A 197 5.79 10.45 -10.62
N ILE A 198 6.21 9.20 -10.34
CA ILE A 198 7.20 8.92 -9.31
C ILE A 198 8.57 9.53 -9.68
N LEU A 199 9.00 9.48 -10.94
CA LEU A 199 10.27 10.09 -11.38
C LEU A 199 10.22 11.62 -11.39
N ALA A 200 9.03 12.22 -11.47
CA ALA A 200 8.88 13.66 -11.29
C ALA A 200 9.05 14.05 -9.81
N LEU A 201 8.57 13.22 -8.89
CA LEU A 201 8.71 13.42 -7.43
C LEU A 201 10.12 13.10 -6.92
N PHE A 202 10.73 12.02 -7.43
CA PHE A 202 12.04 11.52 -7.04
C PHE A 202 12.96 11.36 -8.26
N PRO A 203 13.50 12.46 -8.82
CA PRO A 203 14.31 12.41 -10.03
C PRO A 203 15.54 11.51 -9.94
N GLU A 204 16.09 11.32 -8.76
CA GLU A 204 17.20 10.43 -8.44
C GLU A 204 16.92 8.96 -8.77
N LEU A 205 15.64 8.54 -8.80
CA LEU A 205 15.25 7.19 -9.21
C LEU A 205 15.46 6.91 -10.70
N ARG A 206 15.86 7.92 -11.49
CA ARG A 206 16.33 7.72 -12.88
C ARG A 206 17.70 7.04 -12.92
N ASP A 207 18.56 7.31 -11.94
CA ASP A 207 19.87 6.68 -11.82
C ASP A 207 19.76 5.36 -11.06
N ARG A 208 19.41 4.29 -11.78
CA ARG A 208 19.21 2.94 -11.22
C ARG A 208 20.48 2.27 -10.71
N SER A 209 21.66 2.89 -10.91
CA SER A 209 22.94 2.34 -10.45
C SER A 209 23.17 2.54 -8.94
N LYS A 210 22.34 3.36 -8.29
CA LYS A 210 22.41 3.69 -6.87
C LYS A 210 21.14 3.25 -6.17
N ASN A 211 21.27 2.86 -4.89
CA ASN A 211 20.13 2.71 -4.01
C ASN A 211 19.54 4.09 -3.65
N ALA A 212 19.02 4.79 -4.66
CA ALA A 212 18.67 6.21 -4.59
C ALA A 212 17.51 6.50 -3.62
N TYR A 213 16.60 5.53 -3.45
CA TYR A 213 15.50 5.62 -2.48
C TYR A 213 15.94 5.32 -1.04
N GLY A 214 17.05 4.60 -0.87
CA GLY A 214 17.53 4.12 0.42
C GLY A 214 17.02 2.71 0.76
N ASP A 215 17.35 2.27 1.98
CA ASP A 215 17.02 0.93 2.46
C ASP A 215 15.56 0.81 2.91
N THR A 216 15.11 -0.43 3.08
CA THR A 216 13.81 -0.72 3.71
C THR A 216 13.80 -0.33 5.19
N ALA A 217 12.64 0.08 5.68
CA ALA A 217 12.39 0.51 7.06
C ALA A 217 12.76 -0.54 8.12
N ALA A 218 12.73 -1.83 7.76
CA ALA A 218 13.12 -2.95 8.59
C ALA A 218 13.66 -4.07 7.70
N ARG A 219 14.43 -5.01 8.29
CA ARG A 219 15.04 -6.11 7.54
C ARG A 219 13.97 -6.94 6.82
N ALA A 220 14.06 -7.00 5.50
CA ALA A 220 13.19 -7.84 4.68
C ALA A 220 13.74 -9.27 4.56
N VAL A 221 12.92 -10.24 4.91
CA VAL A 221 13.21 -11.66 4.74
C VAL A 221 13.20 -12.01 3.25
N GLN A 222 14.24 -12.70 2.80
CA GLN A 222 14.36 -13.22 1.44
C GLN A 222 13.67 -14.58 1.30
N ASP A 223 13.28 -14.97 0.09
CA ASP A 223 12.56 -16.23 -0.15
C ASP A 223 13.30 -17.47 0.40
N HIS A 224 14.63 -17.49 0.34
CA HIS A 224 15.44 -18.60 0.86
C HIS A 224 15.62 -18.59 2.39
N GLU A 225 15.18 -17.54 3.08
CA GLU A 225 15.27 -17.37 4.53
C GLU A 225 13.93 -17.70 5.23
N VAL A 226 12.86 -17.94 4.48
CA VAL A 226 11.49 -18.12 5.01
C VAL A 226 11.40 -19.28 6.00
N ASP A 227 12.12 -20.37 5.74
CA ASP A 227 12.13 -21.56 6.61
C ASP A 227 12.67 -21.27 8.02
N LEU A 228 13.38 -20.15 8.21
CA LEU A 228 13.91 -19.72 9.50
C LEU A 228 12.85 -19.04 10.39
N LEU A 229 11.69 -18.65 9.85
CA LEU A 229 10.65 -17.95 10.60
C LEU A 229 9.89 -18.87 11.56
N ASN A 230 9.94 -20.18 11.35
CA ASN A 230 9.30 -21.23 12.14
C ASN A 230 7.92 -20.83 12.69
N PHE A 231 6.95 -20.63 11.80
CA PHE A 231 5.54 -20.40 12.14
C PHE A 231 4.87 -21.73 12.55
N SER A 232 5.38 -22.38 13.60
CA SER A 232 4.80 -23.59 14.20
C SER A 232 4.22 -23.29 15.58
#